data_AF-A0A3M9XN54-F1
#
_entry.id   AF-A0A3M9XN54-F1
#
_cell.length_a   1.000
_cell.length_b   1.000
_cell.length_c   1.000
_cell.angle_alpha   90.00
_cell.angle_beta   90.00
_cell.angle_gamma   90.00
#
_symmetry.space_group_name_H-M   'P 1'
#
loop_
_entity.id
_entity.type
_entity.pdbx_description
1 polymer ?
#
loop_
_entity_poly.entity_id
_entity_poly.type
_entity_poly.pdbx_seq_one_letter_code
_entity_poly.pdbx_strand_id
1 'polypeptide(L)' 'MMKLATAAAYCDLSVDTFKRLNPPKAVPLRPGGIERYDRKAIDAWLDKLSGVKAERVRTASVWSDVAA' A
#
# COMPACT_ATOMS: atom_id res chain seq x y z
N MET A 1 -8.66 -0.12 6.88
CA MET A 1 -8.88 -0.95 5.67
C MET A 1 -10.09 -0.43 4.89
N MET A 2 -10.09 -0.54 3.56
CA MET A 2 -11.02 0.11 2.63
C MET A 2 -12.00 -0.89 1.98
N LYS A 3 -13.18 -0.42 1.55
CA LYS A 3 -14.06 -1.20 0.65
C LYS A 3 -13.52 -1.11 -0.78
N LEU A 4 -13.95 -2.01 -1.66
CA LEU A 4 -13.59 -2.01 -3.08
C LEU A 4 -13.76 -0.64 -3.76
N ALA A 5 -14.93 0.01 -3.61
CA ALA A 5 -15.17 1.32 -4.22
C ALA A 5 -14.22 2.40 -3.70
N THR A 6 -13.94 2.40 -2.39
CA THR A 6 -12.98 3.34 -1.78
C THR A 6 -11.55 3.07 -2.22
N ALA A 7 -11.17 1.80 -2.38
CA ALA A 7 -9.85 1.42 -2.87
C ALA A 7 -9.64 1.84 -4.34
N ALA A 8 -10.65 1.65 -5.20
CA ALA A 8 -10.62 2.11 -6.58
C ALA A 8 -10.51 3.64 -6.67
N ALA A 9 -11.33 4.35 -5.90
CA ALA A 9 -11.30 5.82 -5.84
C ALA A 9 -9.97 6.35 -5.30
N TYR A 10 -9.33 5.67 -4.34
CA TYR A 10 -8.02 6.03 -3.83
C TYR A 10 -6.92 5.99 -4.91
N CYS A 11 -7.05 5.10 -5.89
CA CYS A 11 -6.15 5.01 -7.03
C CYS A 11 -6.59 5.89 -8.23
N ASP A 12 -7.63 6.71 -8.06
CA ASP A 12 -8.26 7.51 -9.12
C ASP A 12 -8.75 6.65 -10.33
N LEU A 13 -9.32 5.49 -10.03
CA LEU A 13 -9.81 4.52 -11.02
C LEU A 13 -11.29 4.20 -10.81
N SER A 14 -11.95 3.79 -11.90
CA SER A 14 -13.24 3.11 -11.81
C SER A 14 -13.08 1.72 -11.17
N VAL A 15 -14.14 1.21 -10.55
CA VAL A 15 -14.12 -0.13 -9.91
C VAL A 15 -13.76 -1.24 -10.92
N ASP A 16 -14.27 -1.16 -12.15
CA ASP A 16 -14.02 -2.17 -13.16
C ASP A 16 -12.58 -2.12 -13.69
N THR A 17 -12.03 -0.92 -13.85
CA THR A 17 -10.61 -0.77 -14.21
C THR A 17 -9.72 -1.26 -13.07
N PHE A 18 -10.04 -0.90 -11.82
CA PHE A 18 -9.32 -1.36 -10.65
C PHE A 18 -9.27 -2.89 -10.57
N LYS A 19 -10.39 -3.60 -10.82
CA LYS A 19 -10.41 -5.07 -10.87
C LYS A 19 -9.56 -5.66 -12.00
N ARG A 20 -9.59 -5.05 -13.19
CA ARG A 20 -8.85 -5.54 -14.37
C ARG A 20 -7.34 -5.41 -14.23
N LEU A 21 -6.86 -4.44 -13.46
CA LEU A 21 -5.43 -4.23 -13.20
C LEU A 21 -4.83 -5.20 -12.17
N ASN A 22 -5.61 -6.19 -11.70
CA ASN A 22 -5.20 -7.21 -10.74
C ASN A 22 -4.57 -6.62 -9.46
N PRO A 23 -5.35 -5.88 -8.67
CA PRO A 23 -4.86 -5.20 -7.48
C PRO A 23 -4.57 -6.20 -6.35
N PRO A 24 -3.94 -5.78 -5.24
CA PRO A 24 -3.71 -6.64 -4.09
C PRO A 24 -5.00 -7.32 -3.61
N LYS A 25 -4.89 -8.59 -3.23
CA LYS A 25 -6.04 -9.37 -2.75
C LYS A 25 -6.64 -8.71 -1.50
N ALA A 26 -7.97 -8.60 -1.49
CA ALA A 26 -8.69 -8.12 -0.32
C ALA A 26 -8.56 -9.12 0.84
N VAL A 27 -8.49 -8.60 2.06
CA VAL A 27 -8.32 -9.38 3.29
C VAL A 27 -9.69 -9.62 3.91
N PRO A 28 -10.10 -10.89 4.12
CA PRO A 28 -11.33 -11.20 4.84
C PRO A 28 -11.16 -10.89 6.33
N LEU A 29 -12.09 -10.14 6.92
CA LEU A 29 -12.06 -9.84 8.37
C LEU A 29 -12.48 -11.03 9.25
N ARG A 30 -13.12 -12.02 8.65
CA ARG A 30 -13.49 -13.31 9.23
C ARG A 30 -13.65 -14.33 8.08
N PRO A 31 -13.59 -15.65 8.33
CA PRO A 31 -13.92 -16.65 7.32
C PRO A 31 -15.29 -16.37 6.67
N GLY A 32 -15.35 -16.27 5.35
CA GLY A 32 -16.57 -15.92 4.60
C GLY A 32 -17.12 -14.50 4.85
N GLY A 33 -16.32 -13.62 5.46
CA GLY A 33 -16.72 -12.28 5.86
C GLY A 33 -16.55 -11.20 4.79
N ILE A 34 -16.81 -9.96 5.21
CA ILE A 34 -16.57 -8.78 4.38
C ILE A 34 -15.07 -8.66 4.11
N GLU A 35 -14.72 -8.60 2.83
CA GLU A 35 -13.35 -8.38 2.39
C GLU A 35 -13.01 -6.88 2.38
N ARG A 36 -11.81 -6.54 2.83
CA ARG A 36 -11.31 -5.16 2.88
C ARG A 36 -9.91 -5.06 2.30
N TYR A 37 -9.64 -3.98 1.59
CA TYR A 37 -8.33 -3.69 1.06
C TYR A 37 -7.47 -3.00 2.12
N ASP A 38 -6.26 -3.51 2.34
CA ASP A 38 -5.28 -2.80 3.14
C ASP A 38 -4.65 -1.67 2.31
N ARG A 39 -4.63 -0.47 2.89
CA ARG A 39 -4.04 0.71 2.26
C ARG A 39 -2.54 0.50 2.03
N LYS A 40 -1.83 -0.07 3.01
CA LYS A 40 -0.38 -0.32 2.88
C LYS A 40 -0.05 -1.27 1.72
N ALA A 41 -0.89 -2.28 1.52
CA ALA A 41 -0.73 -3.20 0.39
C ALA A 41 -0.97 -2.51 -0.95
N ILE A 42 -1.94 -1.58 -1.02
CA ILE A 42 -2.19 -0.76 -2.20
C ILE A 42 -1.04 0.20 -2.46
N ASP A 43 -0.55 0.91 -1.45
CA ASP A 43 0.59 1.83 -1.60
C ASP A 43 1.83 1.07 -2.12
N ALA A 44 2.14 -0.09 -1.53
CA ALA A 44 3.26 -0.94 -1.99
C ALA A 44 3.06 -1.49 -3.42
N TRP A 45 1.82 -1.62 -3.89
CA TRP A 45 1.52 -2.00 -5.28
C TRP A 45 1.72 -0.81 -6.22
N LEU A 46 1.26 0.38 -5.84
CA LEU A 46 1.49 1.62 -6.60
C LEU A 46 2.98 1.94 -6.72
N ASP A 47 3.74 1.77 -5.64
CA ASP A 47 5.20 1.97 -5.65
C ASP A 47 5.88 1.05 -6.68
N LYS A 48 5.49 -0.22 -6.74
CA LYS A 48 5.99 -1.16 -7.76
C LYS A 48 5.66 -0.73 -9.18
N LEU A 49 4.46 -0.19 -9.41
CA LEU A 49 4.04 0.30 -10.73
C LEU A 49 4.77 1.58 -11.14
N SER A 50 5.05 2.46 -10.18
CA SER A 50 5.74 3.73 -10.45
C SER A 50 7.19 3.55 -10.90
N GLY A 51 7.78 2.36 -10.68
CA GLY A 51 9.20 2.12 -10.92
C GLY A 51 10.13 2.86 -9.95
N VAL A 52 9.57 3.65 -9.03
CA VAL A 52 10.32 4.30 -7.95
C VAL A 52 10.72 3.20 -6.97
N LYS A 53 11.97 2.74 -7.08
CA LYS A 53 12.57 1.89 -6.05
C LYS A 53 12.54 2.70 -4.76
N ALA A 54 11.82 2.21 -3.74
CA ALA A 54 11.84 2.80 -2.41
C ALA A 54 13.31 3.01 -2.02
N GLU A 55 13.74 4.26 -2.01
CA GLU A 55 15.08 4.60 -1.58
C GLU A 55 15.18 4.15 -0.14
N ARG A 56 16.08 3.19 0.16
CA ARG A 56 16.37 2.83 1.54
C ARG A 56 16.81 4.12 2.21
N VAL A 57 15.91 4.73 2.98
CA VAL A 57 16.24 5.76 3.96
C VAL A 57 17.25 5.07 4.86
N ARG A 58 18.54 5.29 4.59
CA ARG A 58 19.60 4.90 5.49
C ARG A 58 19.38 5.78 6.70
N THR A 59 18.86 5.18 7.78
CA THR A 59 18.87 5.82 9.08
C THR A 59 20.33 6.09 9.40
N ALA A 60 20.80 7.31 9.14
CA ALA A 60 22.07 7.77 9.63
C ALA A 60 21.95 7.75 11.16
N SER A 61 22.59 6.77 11.78
CA SER A 61 22.84 6.74 13.21
C SER A 61 23.73 7.94 13.53
N VAL A 62 23.12 9.10 13.74
CA VAL A 62 23.78 10.28 14.31
C VAL A 62 23.70 10.12 15.82
N TRP A 63 24.60 9.30 16.37
CA TRP A 63 24.92 9.35 17.79
C TRP A 63 26.32 9.96 17.89
N SER A 64 26.35 11.16 18.46
CA SER A 64 27.49 12.05 18.54
C SER A 64 28.53 11.53 19.53
N ASP A 65 29.78 11.39 19.08
CA ASP A 65 30.93 11.42 19.98
C ASP A 65 31.13 12.86 20.45
N VAL A 66 30.48 13.22 21.56
CA VAL A 66 30.86 14.39 22.37
C VAL A 66 30.89 13.95 23.84
N ALA A 67 32.04 13.43 24.26
CA ALA A 67 32.54 13.42 25.63
C ALA A 67 34.05 13.17 25.52
N ALA A 68 34.86 14.24 25.53
CA ALA A 68 35.47 14.86 26.72
C ALA A 68 36.85 14.25 27.00
#